data_AF-A0A965UUS1-F1
#
_entry.id   AF-A0A965UUS1-F1
#
_cell.length_a   1.000
_cell.length_b   1.000
_cell.length_c   1.000
_cell.angle_alpha   90.00
_cell.angle_beta   90.00
_cell.angle_gamma   90.00
#
_symmetry.space_group_name_H-M   'P 1'
#
loop_
_entity.id
_entity.type
_entity.pdbx_description
1 polymer ?
#
loop_
_entity_poly.entity_id
_entity_poly.type
_entity_poly.pdbx_seq_one_letter_code
_entity_poly.pdbx_strand_id
1 'polypeptide(L)'
;MLIQVGDTKVEVRAEAVLSGPRFGPLINIFGFIEAMMPLHIRPTLGQGAYWSQVLTRMLEQFEPTTEFIVTLDMDSFISKQDLEHLFALALTFQCDAIAPLQTKREDGRPMLTLLDTLDNPPESGVTEVPVDWFAAPVQQVDTAHFGCTVSRHRVLVEFQGFWQPPVRDAASGHRARRVRDHVARQEPCRAGLPIHDRMAKHPPAP
;
A
#
# COMPACT_ATOMS: atom_id res chain seq x y z
N MET A 1 0.83 -0.44 -17.50
CA MET A 1 2.06 0.16 -16.97
C MET A 1 3.28 -0.57 -17.53
N LEU A 2 4.35 0.13 -17.90
CA LEU A 2 5.66 -0.50 -18.14
C LEU A 2 6.55 -0.26 -16.93
N ILE A 3 6.99 -1.33 -16.26
CA ILE A 3 7.98 -1.24 -15.19
C ILE A 3 9.35 -1.48 -15.82
N GLN A 4 10.29 -0.58 -15.53
CA GLN A 4 11.68 -0.74 -15.95
C GLN A 4 12.59 -0.87 -14.72
N VAL A 5 13.36 -1.96 -14.66
CA VAL A 5 14.41 -2.18 -13.66
C VAL A 5 15.70 -2.48 -14.41
N GLY A 6 16.66 -1.55 -14.36
CA GLY A 6 17.84 -1.59 -15.23
C GLY A 6 17.43 -1.60 -16.71
N ASP A 7 17.85 -2.63 -17.44
CA ASP A 7 17.53 -2.81 -18.87
C ASP A 7 16.30 -3.69 -19.12
N THR A 8 15.67 -4.24 -18.06
CA THR A 8 14.49 -5.11 -18.19
C THR A 8 13.21 -4.29 -18.16
N LYS A 9 12.29 -4.58 -19.09
CA LYS A 9 10.94 -3.97 -19.15
C LYS A 9 9.86 -5.03 -19.09
N VAL A 10 8.89 -4.84 -18.21
CA VAL A 10 7.73 -5.73 -18.07
C VAL A 10 6.46 -4.90 -18.14
N GLU A 11 5.49 -5.36 -18.94
CA GLU A 11 4.16 -4.79 -18.95
C GLU A 11 3.33 -5.39 -17.82
N VAL A 12 2.75 -4.52 -16.98
CA VAL A 12 1.86 -4.90 -15.87
C VAL A 12 0.53 -4.20 -16.03
N ARG A 13 -0.54 -4.96 -15.85
CA ARG A 13 -1.93 -4.46 -15.82
C ARG A 13 -2.36 -4.26 -14.38
N ALA A 14 -2.55 -3.01 -13.99
CA ALA A 14 -2.96 -2.65 -12.66
C ALA A 14 -4.09 -1.62 -12.68
N GLU A 15 -5.03 -1.79 -11.77
CA GLU A 15 -6.10 -0.86 -11.48
C GLU A 15 -5.94 -0.32 -10.07
N ALA A 16 -6.51 0.86 -9.78
CA ALA A 16 -6.46 1.43 -8.43
C ALA A 16 -7.86 1.73 -7.90
N VAL A 17 -8.06 1.39 -6.63
CA VAL A 17 -9.27 1.68 -5.87
C VAL A 17 -8.96 2.57 -4.69
N LEU A 18 -9.71 3.66 -4.59
CA LEU A 18 -9.64 4.61 -3.51
C LEU A 18 -10.97 4.62 -2.78
N SER A 19 -10.93 4.52 -1.45
CA SER A 19 -12.13 4.75 -0.64
C SER A 19 -12.09 6.14 -0.01
N GLY A 20 -13.20 6.87 -0.11
CA GLY A 20 -13.30 8.22 0.42
C GLY A 20 -14.66 8.52 1.06
N PRO A 21 -14.74 9.57 1.89
CA PRO A 21 -16.02 10.06 2.37
C PRO A 21 -16.85 10.61 1.21
N ARG A 22 -18.19 10.60 1.34
CA ARG A 22 -19.12 11.21 0.37
C ARG A 22 -18.92 12.73 0.24
N PHE A 23 -18.49 13.34 1.33
CA PHE A 23 -18.18 14.76 1.44
C PHE A 23 -16.90 14.89 2.24
N GLY A 24 -15.87 15.50 1.65
CA GLY A 24 -14.57 15.66 2.30
C GLY A 24 -13.63 16.50 1.45
N PRO A 25 -12.54 17.01 2.04
CA PRO A 25 -11.56 17.77 1.28
C PRO A 25 -10.96 16.88 0.18
N LEU A 26 -10.88 17.40 -1.04
CA LEU A 26 -10.26 16.76 -2.21
C LEU A 26 -8.73 16.69 -2.11
N ILE A 27 -8.19 16.78 -0.88
CA ILE A 27 -6.84 17.26 -0.56
C ILE A 27 -5.75 16.56 -1.36
N ASN A 28 -5.86 15.25 -1.60
CA ASN A 28 -4.82 14.50 -2.31
C ASN A 28 -5.23 13.90 -3.66
N ILE A 29 -6.38 14.29 -4.23
CA ILE A 29 -6.83 13.71 -5.51
C ILE A 29 -5.83 14.00 -6.64
N PHE A 30 -5.28 15.21 -6.69
CA PHE A 30 -4.28 15.56 -7.69
C PHE A 30 -2.96 14.80 -7.48
N GLY A 31 -2.54 14.56 -6.23
CA GLY A 31 -1.37 13.73 -5.94
C GLY A 31 -1.54 12.31 -6.45
N PHE A 32 -2.73 11.72 -6.29
CA PHE A 32 -3.06 10.42 -6.85
C PHE A 32 -3.03 10.40 -8.39
N ILE A 33 -3.57 11.43 -9.02
CA ILE A 33 -3.54 11.58 -10.48
C ILE A 33 -2.09 11.67 -10.96
N GLU A 34 -1.26 12.50 -10.32
CA GLU A 34 0.17 12.67 -10.65
C GLU A 34 0.99 11.38 -10.44
N ALA A 35 0.67 10.59 -9.41
CA ALA A 35 1.36 9.33 -9.14
C ALA A 35 0.96 8.22 -10.12
N MET A 36 -0.32 8.08 -10.44
CA MET A 36 -0.86 6.90 -11.12
C MET A 36 -1.07 7.06 -12.63
N MET A 37 -1.52 8.23 -13.10
CA MET A 37 -1.81 8.42 -14.52
C MET A 37 -0.59 8.27 -15.42
N PRO A 38 0.63 8.71 -15.04
CA PRO A 38 1.84 8.45 -15.83
C PRO A 38 2.18 6.95 -15.95
N LEU A 39 1.67 6.13 -15.03
CA LEU A 39 1.82 4.67 -15.05
C LEU A 39 0.69 3.98 -15.82
N HIS A 40 -0.28 4.76 -16.34
CA HIS A 40 -1.51 4.26 -16.93
C HIS A 40 -2.33 3.40 -15.95
N ILE A 41 -2.29 3.72 -14.66
CA ILE A 41 -3.14 3.13 -13.63
C ILE A 41 -4.31 4.08 -13.43
N ARG A 42 -5.54 3.60 -13.66
CA ARG A 42 -6.73 4.42 -13.50
C ARG A 42 -7.20 4.40 -12.03
N PRO A 43 -7.27 5.56 -11.36
CA PRO A 43 -7.92 5.64 -10.06
C PRO A 43 -9.44 5.55 -10.18
N THR A 44 -10.04 4.64 -9.43
CA THR A 44 -11.49 4.56 -9.23
C THR A 44 -11.79 5.00 -7.80
N LEU A 45 -12.65 5.99 -7.60
CA LEU A 45 -13.05 6.47 -6.27
C LEU A 45 -14.41 5.87 -5.88
N GLY A 46 -14.45 5.11 -4.80
CA GLY A 46 -15.66 4.70 -4.13
C GLY A 46 -15.96 5.58 -2.92
N GLN A 47 -17.24 5.89 -2.72
CA GLN A 47 -17.67 6.76 -1.63
C GLN A 47 -18.58 6.04 -0.63
N GLY A 48 -18.40 6.32 0.66
CA GLY A 48 -19.23 5.77 1.72
C GLY A 48 -18.79 6.18 3.12
N ALA A 49 -19.57 5.78 4.13
CA ALA A 49 -19.24 6.01 5.54
C ALA A 49 -18.34 4.90 6.11
N TYR A 50 -18.41 3.70 5.54
CA TYR A 50 -17.65 2.53 5.99
C TYR A 50 -16.65 2.11 4.93
N TRP A 51 -15.38 2.27 5.27
CA TRP A 51 -14.22 1.95 4.42
C TRP A 51 -14.29 0.54 3.83
N SER A 52 -14.52 -0.47 4.67
CA SER A 52 -14.55 -1.88 4.25
C SER A 52 -15.65 -2.16 3.23
N GLN A 53 -16.87 -1.65 3.47
CA GLN A 53 -17.98 -1.82 2.55
C GLN A 53 -17.76 -1.13 1.21
N VAL A 54 -17.06 0.01 1.21
CA VAL A 54 -16.69 0.71 -0.04
C VAL A 54 -15.71 -0.14 -0.83
N LEU A 55 -14.60 -0.56 -0.21
CA LEU A 55 -13.59 -1.35 -0.90
C LEU A 55 -14.14 -2.70 -1.40
N THR A 56 -14.93 -3.43 -0.61
CA THR A 56 -15.56 -4.68 -1.08
C THR A 56 -16.33 -4.47 -2.38
N ARG A 57 -17.24 -3.48 -2.41
CA ARG A 57 -18.05 -3.18 -3.59
C ARG A 57 -17.22 -2.75 -4.80
N MET A 58 -16.06 -2.15 -4.56
CA MET A 58 -15.16 -1.74 -5.64
C MET A 58 -14.35 -2.92 -6.17
N LEU A 59 -13.79 -3.73 -5.27
CA LEU A 59 -13.02 -4.92 -5.64
C LEU A 59 -13.86 -5.93 -6.42
N GLU A 60 -15.16 -6.03 -6.13
CA GLU A 60 -16.13 -6.85 -6.88
C GLU A 60 -16.39 -6.36 -8.32
N GLN A 61 -16.00 -5.14 -8.69
CA GLN A 61 -16.23 -4.60 -10.05
C GLN A 61 -15.14 -4.99 -11.05
N PHE A 62 -14.00 -5.49 -10.59
CA PHE A 62 -12.88 -5.77 -11.46
C PHE A 62 -12.94 -7.18 -12.04
N GLU A 63 -12.70 -7.27 -13.35
CA GLU A 63 -12.66 -8.54 -14.07
C GLU A 63 -11.37 -9.32 -13.72
N PRO A 64 -11.40 -10.66 -13.81
CA PRO A 64 -10.22 -11.53 -13.63
C PRO A 64 -9.03 -11.22 -14.53
N THR A 65 -9.19 -10.40 -15.56
CA THR A 65 -8.12 -9.95 -16.48
C THR A 65 -7.17 -8.92 -15.87
N THR A 66 -7.59 -8.27 -14.77
CA THR A 66 -6.77 -7.39 -13.94
C THR A 66 -5.73 -8.24 -13.21
N GLU A 67 -4.44 -7.90 -13.32
CA GLU A 67 -3.40 -8.68 -12.66
C GLU A 67 -3.17 -8.20 -11.22
N PHE A 68 -3.12 -6.87 -11.04
CA PHE A 68 -2.93 -6.24 -9.75
C PHE A 68 -4.00 -5.18 -9.47
N ILE A 69 -4.35 -5.04 -8.20
CA ILE A 69 -5.15 -3.94 -7.69
C ILE A 69 -4.32 -3.20 -6.65
N VAL A 70 -4.29 -1.87 -6.77
CA VAL A 70 -3.73 -0.96 -5.79
C VAL A 70 -4.87 -0.43 -4.92
N THR A 71 -4.85 -0.69 -3.63
CA THR A 71 -5.77 -0.06 -2.67
C THR A 71 -5.12 1.17 -2.05
N LEU A 72 -5.86 2.27 -1.97
CA LEU A 72 -5.38 3.52 -1.40
C LEU A 72 -6.43 4.11 -0.45
N ASP A 73 -5.92 4.69 0.64
CA ASP A 73 -6.72 5.62 1.43
C ASP A 73 -6.59 7.02 0.86
N MET A 74 -7.69 7.78 0.88
CA MET A 74 -7.74 9.14 0.35
C MET A 74 -6.75 10.12 1.02
N ASP A 75 -6.21 9.75 2.16
CA ASP A 75 -5.33 10.55 3.00
C ASP A 75 -3.90 9.95 3.10
N SER A 76 -3.60 8.96 2.26
CA SER A 76 -2.25 8.46 2.00
C SER A 76 -1.57 9.31 0.92
N PHE A 77 -0.32 9.71 1.16
CA PHE A 77 0.49 10.45 0.20
C PHE A 77 1.48 9.51 -0.47
N ILE A 78 1.39 9.41 -1.79
CA ILE A 78 2.21 8.51 -2.60
C ILE A 78 2.77 9.26 -3.81
N SER A 79 3.96 8.88 -4.23
CA SER A 79 4.55 9.31 -5.49
C SER A 79 4.47 8.21 -6.54
N LYS A 80 4.72 8.58 -7.80
CA LYS A 80 4.93 7.60 -8.89
C LYS A 80 6.01 6.58 -8.54
N GLN A 81 7.09 7.05 -7.93
CA GLN A 81 8.25 6.22 -7.58
C GLN A 81 7.91 5.19 -6.50
N ASP A 82 7.07 5.54 -5.51
CA ASP A 82 6.62 4.60 -4.49
C ASP A 82 5.89 3.40 -5.12
N LEU A 83 5.00 3.66 -6.09
CA LEU A 83 4.30 2.61 -6.82
C LEU A 83 5.26 1.76 -7.67
N GLU A 84 6.16 2.40 -8.43
CA GLU A 84 7.16 1.68 -9.24
C GLU A 84 8.02 0.74 -8.38
N HIS A 85 8.44 1.19 -7.20
CA HIS A 85 9.19 0.38 -6.23
C HIS A 85 8.36 -0.77 -5.68
N LEU A 86 7.10 -0.53 -5.26
CA LEU A 86 6.23 -1.59 -4.74
C LEU A 86 5.99 -2.67 -5.79
N PHE A 87 5.74 -2.30 -7.05
CA PHE A 87 5.59 -3.28 -8.12
C PHE A 87 6.89 -4.02 -8.42
N ALA A 88 8.03 -3.31 -8.46
CA ALA A 88 9.33 -3.96 -8.65
C ALA A 88 9.59 -5.00 -7.54
N LEU A 89 9.30 -4.67 -6.27
CA LEU A 89 9.43 -5.59 -5.15
C LEU A 89 8.43 -6.75 -5.23
N ALA A 90 7.15 -6.47 -5.52
CA ALA A 90 6.12 -7.49 -5.67
C ALA A 90 6.49 -8.54 -6.73
N LEU A 91 7.00 -8.09 -7.88
CA LEU A 91 7.43 -8.98 -8.95
C LEU A 91 8.72 -9.73 -8.60
N THR A 92 9.71 -9.04 -8.02
CA THR A 92 11.02 -9.62 -7.68
C THR A 92 10.88 -10.72 -6.61
N PHE A 93 10.11 -10.45 -5.56
CA PHE A 93 9.90 -11.36 -4.44
C PHE A 93 8.65 -12.22 -4.59
N GLN A 94 7.98 -12.13 -5.74
CA GLN A 94 6.78 -12.90 -6.09
C GLN A 94 5.65 -12.77 -5.04
N CYS A 95 5.48 -11.58 -4.48
CA CYS A 95 4.46 -11.31 -3.46
C CYS A 95 3.05 -11.41 -4.07
N ASP A 96 2.13 -11.97 -3.29
CA ASP A 96 0.70 -11.93 -3.59
C ASP A 96 0.06 -10.60 -3.15
N ALA A 97 0.57 -10.00 -2.08
CA ALA A 97 0.23 -8.66 -1.63
C ALA A 97 1.47 -7.99 -1.01
N ILE A 98 1.68 -6.70 -1.28
CA ILE A 98 2.75 -5.89 -0.70
C ILE A 98 2.25 -4.49 -0.35
N ALA A 99 2.61 -4.02 0.83
CA ALA A 99 2.37 -2.65 1.30
C ALA A 99 3.70 -2.01 1.71
N PRO A 100 3.87 -0.69 1.63
CA PRO A 100 5.00 -0.02 2.26
C PRO A 100 4.82 -0.04 3.78
N LEU A 101 5.92 0.15 4.51
CA LEU A 101 5.86 0.41 5.95
C LEU A 101 5.17 1.75 6.19
N GLN A 102 3.92 1.71 6.65
CA GLN A 102 3.11 2.88 6.93
C GLN A 102 3.03 3.14 8.43
N THR A 103 2.97 4.41 8.79
CA THR A 103 2.76 4.85 10.17
C THR A 103 1.41 5.52 10.31
N LYS A 104 0.73 5.22 11.40
CA LYS A 104 -0.53 5.86 11.77
C LYS A 104 -0.30 7.36 12.00
N ARG A 105 -1.18 8.21 11.45
CA ARG A 105 -1.00 9.67 11.48
C ARG A 105 -1.05 10.24 12.91
N GLU A 106 -1.89 9.67 13.77
CA GLU A 106 -2.17 10.24 15.09
C GLU A 106 -1.05 10.00 16.10
N ASP A 107 -0.32 8.88 15.99
CA ASP A 107 0.63 8.44 17.01
C ASP A 107 1.92 7.81 16.46
N GLY A 108 2.09 7.77 15.14
CA GLY A 108 3.31 7.28 14.48
C GLY A 108 3.50 5.77 14.55
N ARG A 109 2.56 4.99 15.09
CA ARG A 109 2.72 3.54 15.21
C ARG A 109 2.75 2.86 13.83
N PRO A 110 3.64 1.88 13.61
CA PRO A 110 3.61 1.06 12.40
C PRO A 110 2.25 0.39 12.23
N MET A 111 1.70 0.45 11.02
CA MET A 111 0.40 -0.14 10.69
C MET A 111 0.57 -1.53 10.08
N LEU A 112 1.17 -2.43 10.86
CA LEU A 112 1.33 -3.83 10.53
C LEU A 112 1.17 -4.69 11.77
N THR A 113 0.89 -5.97 11.57
CA THR A 113 0.96 -6.99 12.61
C THR A 113 2.05 -7.97 12.22
N LEU A 114 3.04 -8.17 13.10
CA LEU A 114 4.17 -9.04 12.82
C LEU A 114 3.69 -10.48 12.58
N LEU A 115 4.47 -11.24 11.82
CA LEU A 115 4.14 -12.61 11.49
C LEU A 115 3.89 -13.44 12.76
N ASP A 116 2.83 -14.24 12.74
CA ASP A 116 2.38 -15.12 13.82
C ASP A 116 1.91 -14.39 15.11
N THR A 117 1.68 -13.07 15.06
CA THR A 117 1.25 -12.27 16.22
C THR A 117 -0.21 -11.81 16.17
N LEU A 118 -0.91 -11.97 15.04
CA LEU A 118 -2.31 -11.53 14.91
C LEU A 118 -3.25 -12.29 15.83
N ASP A 119 -3.15 -13.62 15.86
CA ASP A 119 -3.95 -14.48 16.75
C ASP A 119 -3.28 -14.66 18.12
N ASN A 120 -1.98 -14.35 18.22
CA ASN A 120 -1.16 -14.56 19.42
C ASN A 120 -0.36 -13.29 19.76
N PRO A 121 -1.03 -12.19 20.13
CA PRO A 121 -0.34 -10.96 20.46
C PRO A 121 0.52 -11.13 21.72
N PRO A 122 1.65 -10.43 21.84
CA PRO A 122 2.47 -10.47 23.06
C PRO A 122 1.69 -9.93 24.26
N GLU A 123 1.81 -10.60 25.42
CA GLU A 123 1.12 -10.19 26.65
C GLU A 123 1.45 -8.75 27.09
N SER A 124 2.68 -8.30 26.80
CA SER A 124 3.14 -6.93 27.08
C SER A 124 2.50 -5.87 26.19
N GLY A 125 1.88 -6.26 25.08
CA GLY A 125 1.42 -5.34 24.03
C GLY A 125 2.55 -4.64 23.26
N VAL A 126 3.80 -5.07 23.47
CA VAL A 126 5.00 -4.53 22.83
C VAL A 126 5.70 -5.65 22.11
N THR A 127 6.12 -5.39 20.86
CA THR A 127 6.96 -6.32 20.10
C THR A 127 8.29 -5.67 19.79
N GLU A 128 9.37 -6.42 19.98
CA GLU A 128 10.72 -6.04 19.60
C GLU A 128 11.14 -6.88 18.40
N VAL A 129 11.75 -6.25 17.41
CA VAL A 129 12.35 -6.93 16.26
C VAL A 129 13.84 -6.61 16.21
N PRO A 130 14.70 -7.57 15.84
CA PRO A 130 16.12 -7.30 15.71
C PRO A 130 16.37 -6.33 14.54
N VAL A 131 17.43 -5.53 14.62
CA VAL A 131 17.69 -4.45 13.65
C VAL A 131 17.87 -4.96 12.21
N ASP A 132 18.39 -6.17 12.06
CA ASP A 132 18.55 -6.88 10.80
C ASP A 132 17.21 -7.27 10.15
N TRP A 133 16.11 -7.25 10.90
CA TRP A 133 14.76 -7.33 10.33
C TRP A 133 14.53 -6.20 9.30
N PHE A 134 15.11 -5.01 9.51
CA PHE A 134 15.03 -3.92 8.54
C PHE A 134 16.07 -4.01 7.40
N ALA A 135 16.93 -5.03 7.42
CA ALA A 135 17.93 -5.26 6.37
C ALA A 135 17.35 -5.97 5.14
N ALA A 136 16.25 -6.73 5.31
CA ALA A 136 15.55 -7.32 4.17
C ALA A 136 14.71 -6.24 3.45
N PRO A 137 14.67 -6.24 2.10
CA PRO A 137 13.86 -5.28 1.34
C PRO A 137 12.35 -5.51 1.51
N VAL A 138 11.97 -6.77 1.79
CA VAL A 138 10.58 -7.21 1.98
C VAL A 138 10.54 -8.13 3.19
N GLN A 139 9.57 -7.90 4.07
CA GLN A 139 9.30 -8.73 5.23
C GLN A 139 7.90 -9.30 5.18
N GLN A 140 7.75 -10.56 5.58
CA GLN A 140 6.44 -11.18 5.69
C GLN A 140 5.77 -10.76 7.01
N VAL A 141 4.47 -10.44 6.96
CA VAL A 141 3.68 -10.00 8.11
C VAL A 141 2.32 -10.70 8.10
N ASP A 142 1.61 -10.69 9.24
CA ASP A 142 0.24 -11.23 9.30
C ASP A 142 -0.77 -10.27 8.66
N THR A 143 -0.57 -8.97 8.84
CA THR A 143 -1.42 -7.93 8.25
C THR A 143 -0.60 -6.70 7.93
N ALA A 144 -0.92 -6.02 6.83
CA ALA A 144 -0.48 -4.66 6.55
C ALA A 144 -1.65 -3.72 6.28
N HIS A 145 -1.43 -2.41 6.45
CA HIS A 145 -2.46 -1.41 6.15
C HIS A 145 -2.75 -1.33 4.65
N PHE A 146 -4.02 -1.14 4.30
CA PHE A 146 -4.51 -1.09 2.91
C PHE A 146 -4.42 0.31 2.28
N GLY A 147 -3.73 1.25 2.94
CA GLY A 147 -3.60 2.65 2.51
C GLY A 147 -2.68 2.87 1.31
N CYS A 148 -1.87 1.88 0.92
CA CYS A 148 -1.12 1.83 -0.34
C CYS A 148 -0.66 0.39 -0.59
N THR A 149 -1.59 -0.51 -0.88
CA THR A 149 -1.28 -1.94 -1.00
C THR A 149 -1.45 -2.41 -2.42
N VAL A 150 -0.42 -3.06 -2.98
CA VAL A 150 -0.46 -3.70 -4.28
C VAL A 150 -0.73 -5.18 -4.07
N SER A 151 -1.88 -5.65 -4.54
CA SER A 151 -2.31 -7.04 -4.38
C SER A 151 -2.61 -7.68 -5.73
N ARG A 152 -2.21 -8.93 -5.93
CA ARG A 152 -2.66 -9.71 -7.08
C ARG A 152 -4.17 -9.87 -7.01
N HIS A 153 -4.85 -9.60 -8.12
CA HIS A 153 -6.30 -9.67 -8.18
C HIS A 153 -6.84 -11.05 -7.78
N ARG A 154 -6.19 -12.13 -8.24
CA ARG A 154 -6.56 -13.53 -7.91
C ARG A 154 -6.72 -13.75 -6.40
N VAL A 155 -5.86 -13.12 -5.61
CA VAL A 155 -5.80 -13.29 -4.17
C VAL A 155 -6.97 -12.57 -3.50
N LEU A 156 -7.40 -11.42 -4.04
CA LEU A 156 -8.57 -10.70 -3.54
C LEU A 156 -9.89 -11.42 -3.85
N VAL A 157 -9.97 -12.12 -4.99
CA VAL A 157 -11.12 -12.97 -5.35
C VAL A 157 -11.24 -14.18 -4.41
N GLU A 158 -10.12 -14.83 -4.09
CA GLU A 158 -10.09 -15.94 -3.13
C GLU A 158 -10.45 -15.49 -1.69
N PHE A 159 -10.27 -14.21 -1.39
CA PHE A 159 -10.55 -13.60 -0.08
C PHE A 159 -11.99 -13.11 0.10
N GLN A 160 -12.88 -13.35 -0.88
CA GLN A 160 -14.29 -12.96 -0.79
C GLN A 160 -14.95 -13.59 0.45
N GLY A 161 -15.27 -12.74 1.44
CA GLY A 161 -15.91 -13.13 2.70
C GLY A 161 -15.32 -12.47 3.96
N PHE A 162 -14.10 -11.92 3.91
CA PHE A 162 -13.41 -11.35 5.09
C PHE A 162 -14.07 -10.06 5.64
N TRP A 163 -14.66 -9.24 4.78
CA TRP A 163 -15.12 -7.89 5.13
C TRP A 163 -16.53 -7.84 5.74
N GLN A 164 -17.17 -9.00 5.91
CA GLN A 164 -18.42 -9.11 6.66
C GLN A 164 -18.11 -8.89 8.15
N PRO A 165 -18.92 -8.12 8.91
CA PRO A 165 -18.82 -8.14 10.37
C PRO A 165 -18.88 -9.61 10.85
N PRO A 166 -18.13 -9.99 11.91
CA PRO A 166 -18.06 -11.38 12.33
C PRO A 166 -19.47 -11.92 12.53
N VAL A 167 -19.87 -12.86 11.67
CA VAL A 167 -21.11 -13.58 11.86
C VAL A 167 -20.88 -14.45 13.10
N ARG A 168 -21.67 -14.23 14.16
CA ARG A 168 -21.77 -15.19 15.25
C ARG A 168 -22.40 -16.45 14.66
N ASP A 169 -21.59 -17.39 14.22
CA ASP A 169 -22.06 -18.73 13.91
C ASP A 169 -21.12 -19.75 14.54
N ALA A 170 -21.68 -20.55 15.44
CA ALA A 170 -20.99 -21.60 16.18
C ALA A 170 -20.76 -22.87 15.34
N ALA A 171 -21.09 -22.87 14.04
CA ALA A 171 -21.13 -24.09 13.23
C ALA A 171 -20.48 -24.04 11.84
N SER A 172 -20.07 -22.89 11.31
CA SER A 172 -19.50 -22.82 9.95
C SER A 172 -17.97 -22.69 9.98
N GLY A 173 -17.27 -23.82 9.81
CA GLY A 173 -15.81 -23.93 9.79
C GLY A 173 -15.10 -23.27 8.60
N HIS A 174 -15.48 -22.05 8.22
CA HIS A 174 -14.74 -21.25 7.24
C HIS A 174 -13.55 -20.57 7.93
N ARG A 175 -12.40 -21.24 7.97
CA ARG A 175 -11.12 -20.52 8.14
C ARG A 175 -10.78 -19.92 6.78
N ALA A 176 -11.06 -18.63 6.61
CA ALA A 176 -10.52 -17.87 5.48
C ALA A 176 -9.01 -18.11 5.44
N ARG A 177 -8.48 -18.62 4.31
CA ARG A 177 -7.04 -18.74 4.11
C ARG A 177 -6.48 -17.34 4.10
N ARG A 178 -5.70 -16.97 5.13
CA ARG A 178 -5.04 -15.67 5.24
C ARG A 178 -4.10 -15.43 4.06
N VAL A 179 -4.18 -14.26 3.46
CA VAL A 179 -3.15 -13.76 2.57
C VAL A 179 -2.01 -13.33 3.45
N ARG A 180 -0.83 -13.88 3.20
CA ARG A 180 0.38 -13.42 3.87
C ARG A 180 0.76 -12.10 3.21
N ASP A 181 0.53 -11.02 3.94
CA ASP A 181 0.93 -9.70 3.51
C ASP A 181 2.44 -9.57 3.60
N HIS A 182 3.02 -8.75 2.73
CA HIS A 182 4.42 -8.39 2.79
C HIS A 182 4.53 -6.88 3.01
N VAL A 183 5.45 -6.46 3.87
CA VAL A 183 5.77 -5.06 4.07
C VAL A 183 7.12 -4.77 3.42
N ALA A 184 7.11 -3.84 2.48
CA ALA A 184 8.30 -3.24 1.89
C ALA A 184 8.81 -2.12 2.79
N ARG A 185 10.12 -2.05 2.97
CA ARG A 185 10.74 -0.86 3.54
C ARG A 185 10.57 0.31 2.57
N GLN A 186 10.05 1.43 3.05
CA GLN A 186 10.20 2.70 2.35
C GLN A 186 11.64 3.17 2.59
N GLU A 187 12.48 3.25 1.55
CA GLU A 187 13.72 3.99 1.68
C GLU A 187 13.37 5.44 2.03
N PRO A 188 14.08 6.10 2.97
CA PRO A 188 13.85 7.51 3.18
C PRO A 188 14.06 8.22 1.85
N CYS A 189 12.98 8.82 1.34
CA CYS A 189 13.07 9.80 0.27
C CYS A 189 14.18 10.76 0.71
N ARG A 190 15.31 10.82 -0.02
CA ARG A 190 16.39 11.75 0.28
C ARG A 190 15.85 13.15 0.02
N ALA A 191 15.11 13.66 1.00
CA ALA A 191 14.72 15.05 1.10
C ALA A 191 16.01 15.85 0.97
N GLY A 192 15.98 16.77 0.00
CA GLY A 192 17.15 17.44 -0.51
C GLY A 192 18.04 18.03 0.58
N LEU A 193 19.33 18.05 0.25
CA LEU A 193 20.28 19.03 0.77
C LEU A 193 19.59 20.40 0.93
N PRO A 194 19.80 21.12 2.05
CA PRO A 194 19.17 22.42 2.24
C PRO A 194 19.60 23.38 1.13
N ILE A 195 18.62 23.94 0.40
CA ILE A 195 18.78 25.00 -0.62
C ILE A 195 18.96 26.37 0.07
N HIS A 196 19.73 26.41 1.16
CA HIS A 196 20.10 27.64 1.84
C HIS A 196 21.62 27.74 1.93
N ASP A 197 22.31 27.83 0.78
CA ASP A 197 23.67 28.39 0.73
C ASP A 197 24.23 28.74 -0.67
N ARG A 198 23.38 28.94 -1.69
CA ARG A 198 23.83 29.35 -3.05
C ARG A 198 23.32 30.71 -3.54
N MET A 199 22.98 31.62 -2.63
CA MET A 199 22.77 33.03 -2.95
C MET A 199 23.60 33.94 -2.04
N ALA A 200 24.92 33.87 -2.18
CA ALA A 200 25.80 34.98 -1.84
C ALA A 200 27.13 34.82 -2.58
N LYS A 201 27.63 35.93 -3.13
CA LYS A 201 28.93 36.13 -3.81
C LYS A 201 28.92 35.98 -5.34
N HIS A 202 28.28 36.94 -6.01
CA HIS A 202 28.94 37.57 -7.15
C HIS A 202 29.47 38.94 -6.68
N PRO A 203 30.78 39.22 -6.76
CA PRO A 203 31.28 40.58 -6.61
C PRO A 203 30.92 41.39 -7.87
N PRO A 204 30.67 42.71 -7.75
CA PRO A 204 30.51 43.55 -8.94
C PRO A 204 31.84 43.61 -9.69
N ALA A 205 31.80 43.28 -10.98
CA ALA A 205 32.91 43.49 -11.92
C ALA A 205 32.85 44.95 -12.45
N PRO A 206 33.97 45.46 -13.00
CA PRO A 206 34.48 46.82 -12.81
C PRO A 206 33.64 47.96 -13.41
#